data_AF-A0A969PIY3-F1
#
_entry.id   AF-A0A969PIY3-F1
#
_cell.length_a   1.000
_cell.length_b   1.000
_cell.length_c   1.000
_cell.angle_alpha   90.00
_cell.angle_beta   90.00
_cell.angle_gamma   90.00
#
_symmetry.space_group_name_H-M   'P 1'
#
loop_
_entity.id
_entity.type
_entity.pdbx_description
1 polymer ?
#
loop_
_entity_poly.entity_id
_entity_poly.type
_entity_poly.pdbx_seq_one_letter_code
_entity_poly.pdbx_strand_id
1 'polypeptide(L)'
;MIGILSSTFVVSNLAFQKPYNPDKVTQDMSLEPIAPLIVTTVYGDFQDIALGLSFALRLHKQELAEPAPRSNIQFTFLARRQNYEQVWQTFATLNQPLPFPLNLWVISPGLKRVGYRNQLSLKDTTGLQHPCQIDPNHYHRLGIPYQLYRCR
;
A
#
# COMPACT_ATOMS: atom_id res chain seq x y z
N MET A 1 14.93 -35.55 -23.22
CA MET A 1 15.20 -35.21 -21.80
C MET A 1 15.15 -33.69 -21.52
N ILE A 2 14.33 -32.91 -22.23
CA ILE A 2 14.13 -31.47 -21.93
C ILE A 2 12.82 -31.24 -21.13
N GLY A 3 11.86 -32.16 -21.22
CA GLY A 3 10.55 -32.04 -20.55
C GLY A 3 10.53 -32.29 -19.03
N ILE A 4 11.57 -32.92 -18.46
CA ILE A 4 11.67 -33.18 -17.00
C ILE A 4 12.26 -31.96 -16.27
N LEU A 5 13.09 -31.17 -16.96
CA LEU A 5 13.63 -29.92 -16.43
C LEU A 5 12.57 -28.80 -16.46
N SER A 6 11.65 -28.79 -17.44
CA SER A 6 10.58 -27.79 -17.50
C SER A 6 9.48 -28.02 -16.45
N SER A 7 9.20 -29.28 -16.07
CA SER A 7 8.18 -29.59 -15.07
C SER A 7 8.62 -29.30 -13.64
N THR A 8 9.91 -29.44 -13.32
CA THR A 8 10.46 -29.12 -12.00
C THR A 8 10.44 -27.62 -11.69
N PHE A 9 10.57 -26.74 -12.69
CA PHE A 9 10.44 -25.28 -12.53
C PHE A 9 9.01 -24.81 -12.29
N VAL A 10 8.01 -25.51 -12.82
CA VAL A 10 6.59 -25.23 -12.57
C VAL A 10 6.18 -25.70 -11.17
N VAL A 11 6.69 -26.85 -10.71
CA VAL A 11 6.39 -27.40 -9.38
C VAL A 11 7.10 -26.62 -8.26
N SER A 12 8.27 -26.05 -8.52
CA SER A 12 9.06 -25.30 -7.52
C SER A 12 8.60 -23.86 -7.30
N ASN A 13 7.50 -23.41 -7.92
CA ASN A 13 6.95 -22.06 -7.75
C ASN A 13 7.95 -20.93 -8.15
N LEU A 14 9.07 -21.27 -8.82
CA LEU A 14 10.12 -20.35 -9.24
C LEU A 14 9.77 -19.62 -10.54
N ALA A 15 8.92 -20.22 -11.40
CA ALA A 15 8.52 -19.63 -12.68
C ALA A 15 7.32 -18.66 -12.58
N PHE A 16 6.59 -18.65 -11.45
CA PHE A 16 5.36 -17.88 -11.26
C PHE A 16 5.39 -16.98 -10.03
N GLN A 17 6.57 -16.48 -9.64
CA GLN A 17 6.58 -15.31 -8.77
C GLN A 17 5.98 -14.14 -9.54
N LYS A 18 4.71 -13.84 -9.25
CA LYS A 18 4.03 -12.67 -9.78
C LYS A 18 4.95 -11.45 -9.57
N PRO A 19 5.02 -10.52 -10.53
CA PRO A 19 5.92 -9.35 -10.45
C PRO A 19 5.67 -8.46 -9.22
N TYR A 20 4.60 -8.74 -8.48
CA TYR A 20 4.29 -8.21 -7.17
C TYR A 20 4.39 -9.36 -6.13
N ASN A 21 5.27 -9.23 -5.14
CA ASN A 21 5.42 -10.19 -4.04
C ASN A 21 4.67 -9.66 -2.80
N PRO A 22 3.48 -10.20 -2.47
CA PRO A 22 2.70 -9.70 -1.35
C PRO A 22 3.42 -9.82 -0.02
N ASP A 23 4.15 -10.91 0.22
CA ASP A 23 4.89 -11.10 1.49
C ASP A 23 5.91 -9.99 1.72
N LYS A 24 6.65 -9.62 0.66
CA LYS A 24 7.64 -8.54 0.78
C LYS A 24 6.97 -7.18 1.00
N VAL A 25 5.88 -6.91 0.27
CA VAL A 25 5.12 -5.66 0.42
C VAL A 25 4.55 -5.54 1.83
N THR A 26 4.01 -6.62 2.41
CA THR A 26 3.45 -6.56 3.77
C THR A 26 4.52 -6.41 4.84
N GLN A 27 5.71 -7.01 4.65
CA GLN A 27 6.86 -6.76 5.52
C GLN A 27 7.26 -5.29 5.52
N ASP A 28 7.37 -4.68 4.33
CA ASP A 28 7.71 -3.26 4.20
C ASP A 28 6.61 -2.36 4.81
N MET A 29 5.34 -2.78 4.76
CA MET A 29 4.23 -2.00 5.35
C MET A 29 4.10 -2.16 6.87
N SER A 30 4.73 -3.18 7.46
CA SER A 30 4.59 -3.54 8.88
C SER A 30 5.75 -3.03 9.75
N LEU A 31 6.44 -1.97 9.34
CA LEU A 31 7.64 -1.44 10.02
C LEU A 31 7.37 -1.05 11.48
N GLU A 32 6.18 -0.50 11.76
CA GLU A 32 5.78 -0.02 13.08
C GLU A 32 4.44 -0.65 13.48
N PRO A 33 4.46 -1.80 14.17
CA PRO A 33 3.24 -2.58 14.46
C PRO A 33 2.21 -1.88 15.36
N ILE A 34 2.63 -0.83 16.07
CA ILE A 34 1.86 -0.11 17.09
C ILE A 34 1.25 1.19 16.52
N ALA A 35 1.74 1.68 15.37
CA ALA A 35 1.25 2.91 14.77
C ALA A 35 0.04 2.64 13.85
N PRO A 36 -1.10 3.35 14.02
CA PRO A 36 -2.25 3.20 13.14
C PRO A 36 -1.85 3.31 11.66
N LEU A 37 -2.44 2.46 10.82
CA LEU A 37 -1.96 2.25 9.46
C LEU A 37 -3.10 2.39 8.45
N ILE A 38 -2.94 3.30 7.50
CA ILE A 38 -3.78 3.38 6.30
C ILE A 38 -2.99 2.86 5.11
N VAL A 39 -3.54 1.89 4.39
CA VAL A 39 -3.01 1.42 3.11
C VAL A 39 -3.96 1.82 2.01
N THR A 40 -3.52 2.74 1.16
CA THR A 40 -4.31 3.26 0.05
C THR A 40 -3.81 2.71 -1.27
N THR A 41 -4.69 2.05 -2.01
CA THR A 41 -4.44 1.64 -3.40
C THR A 41 -5.10 2.61 -4.36
N VAL A 42 -4.30 3.27 -5.18
CA VAL A 42 -4.78 4.07 -6.31
C VAL A 42 -5.02 3.13 -7.48
N TYR A 43 -6.23 3.10 -8.05
CA TYR A 43 -6.59 2.15 -9.09
C TYR A 43 -7.07 2.83 -10.37
N GLY A 44 -6.58 2.37 -11.53
CA GLY A 44 -7.10 2.74 -12.85
C GLY A 44 -8.01 1.68 -13.46
N ASP A 45 -7.89 0.42 -13.03
CA ASP A 45 -8.66 -0.70 -13.55
C ASP A 45 -8.91 -1.78 -12.46
N PHE A 46 -9.53 -2.90 -12.85
CA PHE A 46 -9.81 -4.01 -11.94
C PHE A 46 -8.56 -4.80 -11.53
N GLN A 47 -7.49 -4.77 -12.31
CA GLN A 47 -6.24 -5.44 -11.96
C GLN A 47 -5.56 -4.70 -10.79
N ASP A 48 -5.58 -3.37 -10.81
CA ASP A 48 -5.10 -2.55 -9.70
C ASP A 48 -5.91 -2.78 -8.41
N ILE A 49 -7.24 -2.95 -8.53
CA ILE A 49 -8.09 -3.31 -7.38
C ILE A 49 -7.71 -4.69 -6.84
N ALA A 50 -7.62 -5.70 -7.71
CA ALA A 50 -7.25 -7.06 -7.32
C ALA A 50 -5.87 -7.11 -6.66
N LEU A 51 -4.93 -6.30 -7.16
CA LEU A 51 -3.62 -6.12 -6.58
C LEU A 51 -3.72 -5.55 -5.15
N GLY A 52 -4.40 -4.43 -4.95
CA GLY A 52 -4.56 -3.81 -3.63
C GLY A 52 -5.23 -4.76 -2.63
N LEU A 53 -6.26 -5.49 -3.05
CA LEU A 53 -6.92 -6.51 -2.24
C LEU A 53 -5.99 -7.66 -1.87
N SER A 54 -5.07 -8.06 -2.77
CA SER A 54 -4.10 -9.11 -2.46
C SER A 54 -3.14 -8.71 -1.33
N PHE A 55 -2.73 -7.43 -1.30
CA PHE A 55 -1.91 -6.88 -0.21
C PHE A 55 -2.73 -6.74 1.08
N ALA A 56 -3.96 -6.25 0.98
CA ALA A 56 -4.86 -6.12 2.12
C ALA A 56 -5.13 -7.47 2.80
N LEU A 57 -5.46 -8.49 1.99
CA LEU A 57 -5.67 -9.86 2.47
C LEU A 57 -4.40 -10.41 3.15
N ARG A 58 -3.22 -10.14 2.58
CA ARG A 58 -1.97 -10.63 3.16
C ARG A 58 -1.64 -9.95 4.49
N LEU A 59 -1.84 -8.64 4.59
CA LEU A 59 -1.65 -7.87 5.83
C LEU A 59 -2.61 -8.35 6.91
N HIS A 60 -3.88 -8.56 6.56
CA HIS A 60 -4.88 -9.07 7.49
C HIS A 60 -4.53 -10.48 8.00
N LYS A 61 -4.09 -11.38 7.11
CA LYS A 61 -3.61 -12.71 7.53
C LYS A 61 -2.39 -12.65 8.46
N GLN A 62 -1.50 -11.68 8.23
CA GLN A 62 -0.33 -11.48 9.09
C GLN A 62 -0.74 -10.96 10.47
N GLU A 63 -1.67 -10.01 10.53
CA GLU A 63 -2.25 -9.52 11.78
C GLU A 63 -2.90 -10.64 12.62
N LEU A 64 -3.67 -11.53 11.98
CA LEU A 64 -4.29 -12.69 12.66
C LEU A 64 -3.27 -13.70 13.21
N ALA A 65 -2.05 -13.73 12.67
CA ALA A 65 -1.01 -14.65 13.09
C ALA A 65 -0.12 -14.10 14.21
N GLU A 66 -0.20 -12.80 14.50
CA GLU A 66 0.59 -12.15 15.55
C GLU A 66 -0.11 -12.27 16.91
N PRO A 67 0.62 -12.56 18.00
CA PRO A 67 0.04 -12.74 19.33
C PRO A 67 -0.49 -11.45 19.97
N ALA A 68 -0.10 -10.29 19.44
CA ALA A 68 -0.62 -8.99 19.84
C ALA A 68 -1.34 -8.34 18.65
N PRO A 69 -2.56 -7.81 18.84
CA PRO A 69 -3.24 -7.10 17.76
C PRO A 69 -2.42 -5.89 17.33
N ARG A 70 -2.24 -5.74 16.02
CA ARG A 70 -1.67 -4.51 15.46
C ARG A 70 -2.64 -3.36 15.70
N SER A 71 -2.10 -2.16 15.74
CA SER A 71 -2.93 -0.95 15.69
C SER A 71 -3.79 -0.95 14.43
N ASN A 72 -5.05 -0.55 14.59
CA ASN A 72 -6.08 -0.45 13.56
C ASN A 72 -5.53 -0.21 12.14
N ILE A 73 -5.70 -1.21 11.27
CA ILE A 73 -5.32 -1.13 9.85
C ILE A 73 -6.57 -0.80 9.03
N GLN A 74 -6.49 0.24 8.21
CA GLN A 74 -7.55 0.63 7.29
C GLN A 74 -7.08 0.52 5.84
N PHE A 75 -7.89 -0.12 5.01
CA PHE A 75 -7.66 -0.22 3.57
C PHE A 75 -8.56 0.75 2.82
N THR A 76 -7.99 1.50 1.89
CA THR A 76 -8.70 2.48 1.07
C THR A 76 -8.37 2.30 -0.40
N PHE A 77 -9.37 2.48 -1.27
CA PHE A 77 -9.21 2.41 -2.72
C PHE A 77 -9.61 3.75 -3.32
N LEU A 78 -8.71 4.38 -4.08
CA LEU A 78 -8.94 5.66 -4.73
C LEU A 78 -8.90 5.51 -6.25
N ALA A 79 -9.97 5.92 -6.93
CA ALA A 79 -10.05 5.86 -8.37
C ALA A 79 -9.14 6.90 -9.04
N ARG A 80 -8.24 6.46 -9.92
CA ARG A 80 -7.48 7.31 -10.83
C ARG A 80 -8.27 7.50 -12.12
N ARG A 81 -9.22 8.43 -12.12
CA ARG A 81 -10.11 8.67 -13.28
C ARG A 81 -9.36 9.12 -14.53
N GLN A 82 -8.52 10.15 -14.41
CA GLN A 82 -7.76 10.72 -15.53
C GLN A 82 -6.27 10.87 -15.24
N ASN A 83 -5.92 11.38 -14.06
CA ASN A 83 -4.55 11.62 -13.65
C ASN A 83 -4.39 11.51 -12.12
N TYR A 84 -3.16 11.63 -11.64
CA TYR A 84 -2.84 11.57 -10.22
C TYR A 84 -3.15 12.87 -9.45
N GLU A 85 -3.34 14.00 -10.12
CA GLU A 85 -3.65 15.26 -9.42
C GLU A 85 -4.99 15.18 -8.68
N GLN A 86 -6.01 14.58 -9.31
CA GLN A 86 -7.30 14.35 -8.65
C GLN A 86 -7.19 13.41 -7.44
N VAL A 87 -6.29 12.43 -7.50
CA VAL A 87 -6.02 11.53 -6.38
C VAL A 87 -5.44 12.32 -5.19
N TRP A 88 -4.47 13.21 -5.45
CA TRP A 88 -3.87 14.05 -4.42
C TRP A 88 -4.87 15.02 -3.78
N GLN A 89 -5.76 15.60 -4.58
CA GLN A 89 -6.87 16.41 -4.07
C GLN A 89 -7.84 15.60 -3.22
N THR A 90 -8.09 14.35 -3.59
CA THR A 90 -9.01 13.46 -2.85
C THR A 90 -8.49 13.20 -1.44
N PHE A 91 -7.19 12.98 -1.25
CA PHE A 91 -6.59 12.80 0.09
C PHE A 91 -6.96 13.94 1.07
N ALA A 92 -6.89 15.20 0.62
CA ALA A 92 -7.21 16.37 1.44
C ALA A 92 -8.70 16.44 1.87
N THR A 93 -9.56 15.64 1.24
CA THR A 93 -11.00 15.56 1.51
C THR A 93 -11.41 14.27 2.23
N LEU A 94 -10.52 13.29 2.35
CA LEU A 94 -10.81 12.03 3.03
C LEU A 94 -10.85 12.24 4.54
N ASN A 95 -12.02 12.01 5.12
CA ASN A 95 -12.16 11.85 6.56
C ASN A 95 -11.80 10.40 6.92
N GLN A 96 -10.90 10.23 7.87
CA GLN A 96 -10.45 8.92 8.32
C GLN A 96 -10.61 8.77 9.84
N PRO A 97 -11.04 7.60 10.34
CA PRO A 97 -11.36 7.36 11.75
C PRO A 97 -10.17 7.05 12.67
N LEU A 98 -8.97 6.81 12.13
CA LEU A 98 -7.81 6.43 12.93
C LEU A 98 -7.19 7.63 13.65
N PRO A 99 -6.66 7.44 14.87
CA PRO A 99 -5.97 8.52 15.58
C PRO A 99 -4.63 8.85 14.90
N PHE A 100 -4.24 10.13 14.99
CA PHE A 100 -2.87 10.56 14.67
C PHE A 100 -1.96 10.43 15.91
N PRO A 101 -0.63 10.24 15.74
CA PRO A 101 0.08 10.08 14.48
C PRO A 101 -0.21 8.72 13.81
N LEU A 102 -0.21 8.69 12.48
CA LEU A 102 -0.46 7.47 11.71
C LEU A 102 0.48 7.35 10.51
N ASN A 103 0.63 6.12 10.02
CA ASN A 103 1.36 5.79 8.80
C ASN A 103 0.40 5.63 7.63
N LEU A 104 0.72 6.26 6.50
CA LEU A 104 -0.04 6.16 5.27
C LEU A 104 0.84 5.57 4.17
N TRP A 105 0.52 4.37 3.71
CA TRP A 105 1.11 3.79 2.51
C TRP A 105 0.26 4.08 1.29
N VAL A 106 0.88 4.60 0.24
CA VAL A 106 0.20 4.89 -1.04
C VAL A 106 0.78 4.03 -2.14
N ILE A 107 -0.01 3.07 -2.61
CA ILE A 107 0.29 2.16 -3.72
C ILE A 107 -0.23 2.80 -5.00
N SER A 108 0.64 3.01 -6.00
CA SER A 108 0.29 3.81 -7.19
C SER A 108 0.81 3.20 -8.49
N PRO A 109 0.13 2.17 -9.03
CA PRO A 109 0.51 1.50 -10.28
C PRO A 109 0.83 2.46 -11.43
N GLY A 110 2.05 2.37 -11.97
CA GLY A 110 2.52 3.20 -13.09
C GLY A 110 3.04 4.61 -12.71
N LEU A 111 2.93 5.04 -11.45
CA LEU A 111 3.47 6.33 -11.00
C LEU A 111 4.99 6.29 -10.85
N LYS A 112 5.70 7.28 -11.42
CA LYS A 112 7.14 7.44 -11.18
C LYS A 112 7.38 8.03 -9.79
N ARG A 113 8.54 7.75 -9.17
CA ARG A 113 8.91 8.29 -7.85
C ARG A 113 8.71 9.82 -7.74
N VAL A 114 9.13 10.56 -8.76
CA VAL A 114 8.99 12.03 -8.83
C VAL A 114 7.54 12.52 -8.88
N GLY A 115 6.58 11.64 -9.15
CA GLY A 115 5.16 11.97 -9.19
C GLY A 115 4.46 11.89 -7.83
N TYR A 116 5.12 11.36 -6.79
CA TYR A 116 4.61 11.42 -5.43
C TYR A 116 4.77 12.84 -4.87
N ARG A 117 3.73 13.36 -4.21
CA ARG A 117 3.75 14.69 -3.59
C ARG A 117 4.56 14.64 -2.30
N ASN A 118 5.47 15.59 -2.08
CA ASN A 118 6.26 15.64 -0.83
C ASN A 118 5.40 15.76 0.42
N GLN A 119 4.22 16.37 0.28
CA GLN A 119 3.25 16.55 1.36
C GLN A 119 1.83 16.29 0.85
N LEU A 120 1.07 15.55 1.65
CA LEU A 120 -0.37 15.34 1.54
C LEU A 120 -1.04 15.90 2.80
N SER A 121 -2.36 15.99 2.78
CA SER A 121 -3.17 16.29 3.96
C SER A 121 -4.25 15.22 4.09
N LEU A 122 -4.51 14.78 5.32
CA LEU A 122 -5.65 13.91 5.67
C LEU A 122 -6.56 14.65 6.66
N LYS A 123 -7.85 14.35 6.66
CA LYS A 123 -8.77 14.87 7.67
C LYS A 123 -9.06 13.82 8.74
N ASP A 124 -9.05 14.23 9.99
CA ASP A 124 -9.59 13.42 11.09
C ASP A 124 -11.14 13.41 11.06
N THR A 125 -11.76 12.80 12.08
CA THR A 125 -13.22 12.75 12.22
C THR A 125 -13.85 14.11 12.57
N THR A 126 -13.06 15.06 13.07
CA THR A 126 -13.51 16.44 13.38
C THR A 126 -13.41 17.37 12.18
N GLY A 127 -12.74 16.92 11.11
CA GLY A 127 -12.48 17.70 9.89
C GLY A 127 -11.17 18.50 9.95
N LEU A 128 -10.37 18.35 11.01
CA LEU A 128 -9.05 18.96 11.15
C LEU A 128 -8.09 18.31 10.16
N GLN A 129 -7.30 19.14 9.47
CA GLN A 129 -6.31 18.66 8.50
C GLN A 129 -4.96 18.39 9.17
N HIS A 130 -4.45 17.19 8.96
CA HIS A 130 -3.14 16.73 9.42
C HIS A 130 -2.17 16.61 8.24
N PRO A 131 -0.99 17.24 8.31
CA PRO A 131 0.02 17.09 7.28
C PRO A 131 0.64 15.69 7.29
N CYS A 132 0.81 15.13 6.10
CA CYS A 132 1.46 13.85 5.86
C CYS A 132 2.68 14.07 4.97
N GLN A 133 3.89 13.81 5.48
CA GLN A 133 5.13 14.01 4.73
C GLN A 133 5.69 12.68 4.22
N ILE A 134 6.25 12.69 3.02
CA ILE A 134 6.98 11.52 2.49
C ILE A 134 8.09 11.11 3.46
N ASP A 135 8.19 9.81 3.71
CA ASP A 135 9.40 9.21 4.26
C ASP A 135 10.34 8.82 3.11
N PRO A 136 11.45 9.56 2.88
CA PRO A 136 12.30 9.36 1.71
C PRO A 136 13.02 8.00 1.72
N ASN A 137 13.16 7.38 2.89
CA ASN A 137 13.82 6.08 3.07
C ASN A 137 12.88 4.91 2.73
N HIS A 138 11.58 5.16 2.62
CA HIS A 138 10.54 4.15 2.47
C HIS A 138 9.76 4.32 1.15
N TYR A 139 10.52 4.53 0.07
CA TYR A 139 10.05 4.33 -1.30
C TYR A 139 10.46 2.95 -1.77
N HIS A 140 9.51 2.19 -2.30
CA HIS A 140 9.78 0.86 -2.82
C HIS A 140 9.11 0.67 -4.19
N ARG A 141 9.67 -0.26 -4.96
CA ARG A 141 9.10 -0.67 -6.24
C ARG A 141 9.40 -2.13 -6.50
N LEU A 142 8.36 -2.95 -6.36
CA LEU A 142 8.39 -4.37 -6.70
C LEU A 142 7.25 -4.66 -7.67
N GLY A 143 7.52 -4.46 -8.96
CA GLY A 143 6.51 -4.38 -10.02
C GLY A 143 5.68 -3.09 -9.95
N ILE A 144 5.09 -2.81 -8.78
CA ILE A 144 4.27 -1.64 -8.47
C ILE A 144 4.98 -0.75 -7.45
N PRO A 145 4.95 0.59 -7.61
CA PRO A 145 5.55 1.51 -6.66
C PRO A 145 4.61 1.77 -5.47
N TYR A 146 5.21 1.92 -4.29
CA TYR A 146 4.53 2.28 -3.06
C TYR A 146 5.42 3.17 -2.20
N GLN A 147 4.79 4.15 -1.54
CA GLN A 147 5.47 5.20 -0.79
C GLN A 147 4.83 5.36 0.58
N LEU A 148 5.66 5.41 1.62
CA LEU A 148 5.25 5.75 2.98
C LEU A 148 5.16 7.27 3.17
N TYR A 149 4.11 7.68 3.86
CA TYR A 149 3.92 9.01 4.42
C TYR A 149 3.75 8.91 5.94
N ARG A 150 4.35 9.85 6.66
CA ARG A 150 4.21 10.03 8.10
C ARG A 150 3.24 11.17 8.37
N CYS A 151 2.12 10.87 9.01
CA CYS A 151 1.09 11.86 9.32
C CYS A 151 1.10 12.20 10.81
N ARG A 152 1.05 13.50 11.13
CA ARG A 152 1.13 14.02 12.50
C ARG A 152 0.00 15.00 12.79
#